data_AF-A0A7C9A742-F1
#
_entry.id   AF-A0A7C9A742-F1
#
_cell.length_a   1.000
_cell.length_b   1.000
_cell.length_c   1.000
_cell.angle_alpha   90.00
_cell.angle_beta   90.00
_cell.angle_gamma   90.00
#
_symmetry.space_group_name_H-M   'P 1'
#
loop_
_entity.id
_entity.type
_entity.pdbx_description
1 polymer ?
#
loop_
_entity_poly.entity_id
_entity_poly.type
_entity_poly.pdbx_seq_one_letter_code
_entity_poly.pdbx_strand_id
1 'polypeptide(L)'
;MYQKRTKRAAVEFFWIGGQQTDVSSTINSEFDVEACPGFLKDELKCWGSKLLWSLSQFECHDKHLVIWDIITASLAFKKCANKFIEHIFLRWLEHIFEGHLGSSMKDLSSDTCTRMSNITSRRLHLLNVFIRRVMLSSGLKESKAFGKAANLGESSSTEEERPWMDLILNGEKELRERLVGICLSTVLSRMSHPTPTEERGLWNPAGVVQMLKWITQNRICVHGQLNCLASEVRKLPAR
;
A
#
# COMPACT_ATOMS: atom_id res chain seq x y z
N MET A 1 -30.13 0.74 -5.48
CA MET A 1 -29.10 -0.17 -6.04
C MET A 1 -27.91 -0.42 -5.10
N TYR A 2 -27.32 0.60 -4.47
CA TYR A 2 -26.18 0.45 -3.55
C TYR A 2 -26.46 -0.48 -2.36
N GLN A 3 -27.64 -0.39 -1.77
CA GLN A 3 -28.05 -1.21 -0.62
C GLN A 3 -28.10 -2.73 -0.91
N LYS A 4 -28.36 -3.14 -2.15
CA LYS A 4 -28.37 -4.57 -2.54
C LYS A 4 -26.95 -5.13 -2.74
N ARG A 5 -25.99 -4.31 -3.18
CA ARG A 5 -24.57 -4.70 -3.34
C ARG A 5 -23.87 -4.83 -2.00
N THR A 6 -24.10 -3.91 -1.06
CA THR A 6 -23.56 -3.99 0.31
C THR A 6 -24.08 -5.23 1.03
N LYS A 7 -25.36 -5.60 0.83
CA LYS A 7 -25.94 -6.81 1.40
C LYS A 7 -25.37 -8.08 0.79
N ARG A 8 -25.11 -8.11 -0.53
CA ARG A 8 -24.48 -9.27 -1.18
C ARG A 8 -23.03 -9.45 -0.75
N ALA A 9 -22.26 -8.36 -0.63
CA ALA A 9 -20.87 -8.42 -0.22
C ALA A 9 -20.73 -8.75 1.28
N ALA A 10 -21.60 -8.20 2.14
CA ALA A 10 -21.70 -8.63 3.54
C ALA A 10 -22.13 -10.11 3.65
N VAL A 11 -23.05 -10.58 2.81
CA VAL A 11 -23.45 -11.99 2.76
C VAL A 11 -22.30 -12.86 2.23
N GLU A 12 -21.57 -12.46 1.19
CA GLU A 12 -20.42 -13.21 0.66
C GLU A 12 -19.24 -13.21 1.66
N PHE A 13 -19.04 -12.12 2.42
CA PHE A 13 -18.05 -12.05 3.49
C PHE A 13 -18.44 -12.89 4.73
N PHE A 14 -19.72 -12.89 5.10
CA PHE A 14 -20.28 -13.81 6.11
C PHE A 14 -20.33 -15.27 5.62
N TRP A 15 -20.47 -15.51 4.31
CA TRP A 15 -20.59 -16.85 3.72
C TRP A 15 -19.24 -17.52 3.44
N ILE A 16 -18.20 -16.73 3.14
CA ILE A 16 -16.80 -17.20 3.29
C ILE A 16 -16.52 -17.53 4.77
N GLY A 17 -17.22 -16.91 5.72
CA GLY A 17 -17.20 -17.27 7.14
C GLY A 17 -17.68 -18.70 7.46
N GLY A 18 -18.56 -19.29 6.65
CA GLY A 18 -19.18 -20.60 6.91
C GLY A 18 -18.63 -21.79 6.14
N GLN A 19 -17.92 -21.58 5.01
CA GLN A 19 -17.23 -22.69 4.35
C GLN A 19 -15.87 -22.90 5.02
N GLN A 20 -15.77 -24.00 5.76
CA GLN A 20 -14.54 -24.70 6.02
C GLN A 20 -14.01 -25.20 4.68
N THR A 21 -13.49 -24.29 3.85
CA THR A 21 -12.57 -24.71 2.80
C THR A 21 -11.34 -25.21 3.55
N ASP A 22 -10.88 -26.41 3.20
CA ASP A 22 -9.61 -26.96 3.68
C ASP A 22 -8.48 -26.01 3.28
N VAL A 23 -8.30 -24.95 4.05
CA VAL A 23 -7.14 -24.08 3.98
C VAL A 23 -6.01 -24.97 4.45
N SER A 24 -5.17 -25.34 3.48
CA SER A 24 -3.88 -26.03 3.64
C SER A 24 -3.34 -25.86 5.07
N SER A 25 -3.19 -26.99 5.75
CA SER A 25 -2.76 -27.12 7.14
C SER A 25 -1.46 -26.37 7.48
N THR A 26 -0.68 -25.99 6.47
CA THR A 26 0.58 -25.26 6.61
C THR A 26 0.40 -23.81 7.10
N ILE A 27 -0.73 -23.14 6.82
CA ILE A 27 -0.98 -21.76 7.31
C ILE A 27 -1.50 -21.77 8.76
N ASN A 28 -2.14 -22.85 9.19
CA ASN A 28 -2.90 -22.91 10.44
C ASN A 28 -2.04 -23.11 11.70
N SER A 29 -0.75 -23.41 11.56
CA SER A 29 0.10 -23.83 12.69
C SER A 29 0.72 -22.67 13.50
N GLU A 30 0.75 -21.44 12.99
CA GLU A 30 1.60 -20.37 13.57
C GLU A 30 0.85 -19.27 14.33
N PHE A 31 -0.48 -19.25 14.30
CA PHE A 31 -1.27 -18.25 15.02
C PHE A 31 -1.39 -18.62 16.50
N ASP A 32 -0.37 -18.31 17.32
CA ASP A 32 -0.49 -18.35 18.78
C ASP A 32 -1.22 -17.10 19.28
N VAL A 33 -2.53 -17.08 19.08
CA VAL A 33 -3.39 -15.95 19.40
C VAL A 33 -4.00 -16.19 20.79
N GLU A 34 -3.75 -15.25 21.70
CA GLU A 34 -4.37 -15.17 23.02
C GLU A 34 -5.89 -15.01 22.85
N ALA A 35 -6.68 -15.75 23.63
CA ALA A 35 -8.13 -15.77 23.48
C ALA A 35 -8.72 -14.36 23.66
N CYS A 36 -9.51 -13.91 22.69
CA CYS A 36 -10.20 -12.64 22.73
C CYS A 36 -11.60 -12.82 23.37
N PRO A 37 -12.13 -11.88 24.17
CA PRO A 37 -13.46 -12.00 24.73
C PRO A 37 -14.50 -12.21 23.63
N GLY A 38 -15.15 -13.37 23.62
CA GLY A 38 -16.19 -13.73 22.64
C GLY A 38 -15.73 -14.57 21.44
N PHE A 39 -14.46 -14.99 21.37
CA PHE A 39 -13.98 -15.89 20.30
C PHE A 39 -13.16 -17.06 20.84
N LEU A 40 -13.41 -18.26 20.29
CA LEU A 40 -12.57 -19.43 20.54
C LEU A 40 -11.23 -19.32 19.78
N LYS A 41 -10.16 -19.93 20.31
CA LYS A 41 -8.83 -19.90 19.68
C LYS A 41 -8.86 -20.47 18.25
N ASP A 42 -9.60 -21.54 18.02
CA ASP A 42 -9.71 -22.18 16.71
C ASP A 42 -10.51 -21.33 15.70
N GLU A 43 -11.52 -20.59 16.18
CA GLU A 43 -12.24 -19.63 15.35
C GLU A 43 -11.33 -18.49 14.91
N LEU A 44 -10.52 -17.94 15.82
CA LEU A 44 -9.55 -16.89 15.50
C LEU A 44 -8.52 -17.36 14.48
N LYS A 45 -8.04 -18.61 14.58
CA LYS A 45 -7.15 -19.19 13.56
C LYS A 45 -7.84 -19.25 12.18
N CYS A 46 -9.08 -19.73 12.14
CA CYS A 46 -9.86 -19.79 10.90
C CYS A 46 -10.06 -18.40 10.29
N TRP A 47 -10.43 -17.40 11.11
CA TRP A 47 -10.56 -16.02 10.68
C TRP A 47 -9.24 -15.43 10.18
N GLY A 48 -8.13 -15.71 10.87
CA GLY A 48 -6.80 -15.24 10.49
C GLY A 48 -6.39 -15.77 9.12
N SER A 49 -6.54 -17.08 8.89
CA SER A 49 -6.28 -17.71 7.60
C SER A 49 -7.14 -17.12 6.48
N LYS A 50 -8.43 -16.85 6.73
CA LYS A 50 -9.35 -16.24 5.74
C LYS A 50 -9.00 -14.78 5.42
N LEU A 51 -8.66 -13.99 6.43
CA LEU A 51 -8.23 -12.60 6.25
C LEU A 51 -6.92 -12.54 5.46
N LEU A 52 -5.93 -13.36 5.83
CA LEU A 52 -4.64 -13.43 5.13
C LEU A 52 -4.80 -13.90 3.68
N TRP A 53 -5.61 -14.94 3.44
CA TRP A 53 -5.93 -15.40 2.09
C TRP A 53 -6.58 -14.29 1.26
N SER A 54 -7.55 -13.58 1.84
CA SER A 54 -8.23 -12.48 1.15
C SER A 54 -7.27 -11.35 0.79
N LEU A 55 -6.35 -11.00 1.70
CA LEU A 55 -5.31 -10.00 1.48
C LEU A 55 -4.34 -10.41 0.36
N SER A 56 -4.04 -11.70 0.19
CA SER A 56 -3.17 -12.18 -0.91
C SER A 56 -3.88 -12.23 -2.27
N GLN A 57 -5.21 -12.17 -2.32
CA GLN A 57 -5.96 -12.24 -3.57
C GLN A 57 -6.08 -10.91 -4.33
N PHE A 58 -5.69 -9.77 -3.75
CA PHE A 58 -5.94 -8.46 -4.39
C PHE A 58 -5.23 -8.20 -5.72
N GLU A 59 -4.23 -9.01 -6.07
CA GLU A 59 -3.58 -8.97 -7.39
C GLU A 59 -4.29 -9.81 -8.46
N CYS A 60 -5.17 -10.72 -8.05
CA CYS A 60 -5.93 -11.54 -8.98
C CYS A 60 -7.00 -10.67 -9.64
N HIS A 61 -6.84 -10.38 -10.93
CA HIS A 61 -7.77 -9.56 -11.72
C HIS A 61 -9.15 -10.20 -11.84
N ASP A 62 -9.23 -11.54 -11.71
CA ASP A 62 -10.47 -12.31 -11.80
C ASP A 62 -11.26 -12.32 -10.48
N LYS A 63 -10.66 -11.86 -9.38
CA LYS A 63 -11.29 -11.84 -8.06
C LYS A 63 -11.73 -10.43 -7.71
N HIS A 64 -13.03 -10.20 -7.73
CA HIS A 64 -13.64 -8.96 -7.26
C HIS A 64 -13.74 -8.92 -5.75
N LEU A 65 -12.60 -8.78 -5.07
CA LEU A 65 -12.62 -8.50 -3.63
C LEU A 65 -12.93 -7.03 -3.36
N VAL A 66 -13.91 -6.81 -2.48
CA VAL A 66 -14.27 -5.48 -2.01
C VAL A 66 -13.31 -5.09 -0.90
N ILE A 67 -12.35 -4.21 -1.20
CA ILE A 67 -11.34 -3.71 -0.25
C ILE A 67 -11.99 -3.24 1.05
N TRP A 68 -13.12 -2.54 0.95
CA TRP A 68 -13.84 -2.00 2.09
C TRP A 68 -14.41 -3.04 3.05
N ASP A 69 -14.76 -4.23 2.57
CA ASP A 69 -15.30 -5.28 3.42
C ASP A 69 -14.20 -5.84 4.32
N ILE A 70 -13.00 -6.05 3.74
CA ILE A 70 -11.82 -6.50 4.49
C ILE A 70 -11.39 -5.42 5.49
N ILE A 71 -11.36 -4.14 5.09
CA ILE A 71 -11.08 -3.02 6.01
C ILE A 71 -12.09 -3.01 7.17
N THR A 72 -13.38 -3.17 6.88
CA THR A 72 -14.45 -3.13 7.89
C THR A 72 -14.32 -4.29 8.86
N ALA A 73 -14.06 -5.50 8.36
CA ALA A 73 -13.82 -6.68 9.17
C ALA A 73 -12.56 -6.51 10.04
N SER A 74 -11.45 -6.06 9.47
CA SER A 74 -10.21 -5.80 10.22
C SER A 74 -10.42 -4.74 11.30
N LEU A 75 -11.18 -3.68 11.03
CA LEU A 75 -11.52 -2.66 12.03
C LEU A 75 -12.42 -3.20 13.14
N ALA A 76 -13.36 -4.10 12.83
CA ALA A 76 -14.19 -4.74 13.84
C ALA A 76 -13.36 -5.63 14.76
N PHE A 77 -12.48 -6.46 14.19
CA PHE A 77 -11.54 -7.26 14.95
C PHE A 77 -10.53 -6.42 15.72
N LYS A 78 -10.07 -5.29 15.18
CA LYS A 78 -9.11 -4.43 15.88
C LYS A 78 -9.64 -3.95 17.23
N LYS A 79 -10.96 -3.70 17.34
CA LYS A 79 -11.60 -3.23 18.58
C LYS A 79 -11.55 -4.25 19.71
N CYS A 80 -11.64 -5.54 19.39
CA CYS A 80 -11.63 -6.62 20.39
C CYS A 80 -10.29 -7.35 20.49
N ALA A 81 -9.56 -7.45 19.37
CA ALA A 81 -8.35 -8.25 19.19
C ALA A 81 -7.28 -7.48 18.38
N ASN A 82 -6.79 -6.35 18.92
CA ASN A 82 -5.80 -5.52 18.22
C ASN A 82 -4.52 -6.29 17.83
N LYS A 83 -3.94 -7.04 18.78
CA LYS A 83 -2.72 -7.86 18.54
C LYS A 83 -2.91 -8.92 17.44
N PHE A 84 -4.10 -9.49 17.35
CA PHE A 84 -4.44 -10.46 16.30
C PHE A 84 -4.39 -9.81 14.92
N ILE A 85 -4.95 -8.60 14.78
CA ILE A 85 -4.92 -7.84 13.53
C ILE A 85 -3.50 -7.41 13.16
N GLU A 86 -2.71 -6.93 14.12
CA GLU A 86 -1.29 -6.62 13.88
C GLU A 86 -0.53 -7.84 13.36
N HIS A 87 -0.73 -9.01 13.97
CA HIS A 87 -0.08 -10.24 13.55
C HIS A 87 -0.49 -10.67 12.13
N ILE A 88 -1.77 -10.59 11.76
CA ILE A 88 -2.22 -10.86 10.38
C ILE A 88 -1.52 -9.93 9.38
N PHE A 89 -1.40 -8.65 9.73
CA PHE A 89 -0.76 -7.67 8.87
C PHE A 89 0.73 -7.91 8.72
N LEU A 90 1.44 -8.27 9.80
CA LEU A 90 2.84 -8.67 9.72
C LEU A 90 3.03 -9.88 8.81
N ARG A 91 2.17 -10.90 8.91
CA ARG A 91 2.18 -12.06 8.00
C ARG A 91 1.90 -11.70 6.55
N TRP A 92 1.00 -10.74 6.33
CA TRP A 92 0.74 -10.25 4.98
C TRP A 92 1.94 -9.47 4.42
N LEU A 93 2.65 -8.71 5.26
CA LEU A 93 3.89 -8.03 4.88
C LEU A 93 4.99 -9.02 4.51
N GLU A 94 5.18 -10.10 5.28
CA GLU A 94 6.11 -11.18 4.94
C GLU A 94 5.85 -11.73 3.54
N HIS A 95 4.57 -11.95 3.22
CA HIS A 95 4.16 -12.42 1.90
C HIS A 95 4.40 -11.39 0.79
N ILE A 96 4.15 -10.10 1.06
CA ILE A 96 4.38 -9.02 0.10
C ILE A 96 5.87 -8.83 -0.19
N PHE A 97 6.71 -8.90 0.84
CA PHE A 97 8.15 -8.63 0.78
C PHE A 97 8.99 -9.88 0.51
N GLU A 98 8.37 -11.04 0.28
CA GLU A 98 9.02 -12.33 -0.03
C GLU A 98 10.18 -12.66 0.94
N GLY A 99 9.98 -12.39 2.23
CA GLY A 99 11.02 -12.62 3.23
C GLY A 99 10.46 -12.73 4.64
N HIS A 100 11.24 -13.36 5.51
CA HIS A 100 10.95 -13.36 6.95
C HIS A 100 11.11 -11.93 7.49
N LEU A 101 9.99 -11.28 7.79
CA LEU A 101 9.99 -10.24 8.80
C LEU A 101 10.22 -10.93 10.14
N GLY A 102 10.98 -10.28 11.03
CA GLY A 102 11.03 -10.72 12.42
C GLY A 102 9.63 -10.68 13.06
N SER A 103 9.55 -11.11 14.32
CA SER A 103 8.30 -11.10 15.09
C SER A 103 7.73 -9.70 15.37
N SER A 104 8.42 -8.63 14.96
CA SER A 104 8.05 -7.24 15.24
C SER A 104 8.32 -6.29 14.07
N MET A 105 7.47 -5.27 13.94
CA MET A 105 7.62 -4.23 12.93
C MET A 105 8.85 -3.33 13.14
N LYS A 106 9.39 -3.26 14.35
CA LYS A 106 10.60 -2.46 14.65
C LYS A 106 11.84 -2.96 13.89
N ASP A 107 11.86 -4.26 13.57
CA ASP A 107 12.96 -4.90 12.85
C ASP A 107 12.89 -4.64 11.33
N LEU A 108 11.79 -4.06 10.84
CA LEU A 108 11.54 -3.85 9.41
C LEU A 108 12.25 -2.61 8.84
N SER A 109 12.57 -1.61 9.68
CA SER A 109 12.71 -0.21 9.24
C SER A 109 13.92 0.14 8.36
N SER A 110 15.03 -0.60 8.41
CA SER A 110 16.23 -0.26 7.64
C SER A 110 16.26 -0.89 6.23
N ASP A 111 15.67 -2.08 6.05
CA ASP A 111 15.68 -2.84 4.79
C ASP A 111 14.36 -2.73 4.01
N THR A 112 13.39 -1.93 4.48
CA THR A 112 12.10 -1.84 3.77
C THR A 112 12.18 -1.04 2.47
N CYS A 113 12.97 0.04 2.45
CA CYS A 113 13.09 0.93 1.27
C CYS A 113 13.65 0.20 0.04
N THR A 114 14.65 -0.66 0.23
CA THR A 114 15.25 -1.48 -0.83
C THR A 114 14.23 -2.46 -1.39
N ARG A 115 13.49 -3.16 -0.52
CA ARG A 115 12.52 -4.18 -0.95
C ARG A 115 11.27 -3.58 -1.62
N MET A 116 10.89 -2.35 -1.29
CA MET A 116 9.74 -1.68 -1.92
C MET A 116 9.88 -1.52 -3.43
N SER A 117 11.10 -1.34 -3.93
CA SER A 117 11.36 -1.22 -5.37
C SER A 117 10.91 -2.45 -6.17
N ASN A 118 10.90 -3.64 -5.54
CA ASN A 118 10.53 -4.91 -6.20
C ASN A 118 9.01 -5.18 -6.16
N ILE A 119 8.26 -4.46 -5.34
CA ILE A 119 6.82 -4.69 -5.16
C ILE A 119 6.03 -3.99 -6.28
N THR A 120 4.91 -4.56 -6.73
CA THR A 120 4.02 -3.91 -7.71
C THR A 120 3.41 -2.60 -7.17
N SER A 121 3.18 -1.60 -8.02
CA SER A 121 2.57 -0.34 -7.57
C SER A 121 1.17 -0.56 -6.96
N ARG A 122 0.44 -1.57 -7.46
CA ARG A 122 -0.86 -1.97 -6.92
C ARG A 122 -0.74 -2.46 -5.47
N ARG A 123 0.20 -3.36 -5.16
CA ARG A 123 0.46 -3.83 -3.78
C ARG A 123 0.81 -2.66 -2.86
N LEU A 124 1.70 -1.76 -3.28
CA LEU A 124 2.07 -0.58 -2.49
C LEU A 124 0.86 0.34 -2.21
N HIS A 125 0.01 0.58 -3.20
CA HIS A 125 -1.22 1.37 -3.00
C HIS A 125 -2.17 0.71 -2.00
N LEU A 126 -2.42 -0.59 -2.14
CA LEU A 126 -3.28 -1.34 -1.22
C LEU A 126 -2.72 -1.33 0.19
N LEU A 127 -1.42 -1.57 0.33
CA LEU A 127 -0.72 -1.54 1.60
C LEU A 127 -0.93 -0.18 2.28
N ASN A 128 -0.68 0.92 1.58
CA ASN A 128 -0.91 2.27 2.10
C ASN A 128 -2.36 2.49 2.54
N VAL A 129 -3.34 2.02 1.75
CA VAL A 129 -4.76 2.12 2.11
C VAL A 129 -5.05 1.37 3.40
N PHE A 130 -4.60 0.11 3.52
CA PHE A 130 -4.88 -0.69 4.70
C PHE A 130 -4.17 -0.17 5.95
N ILE A 131 -2.90 0.23 5.86
CA ILE A 131 -2.19 0.79 7.03
C ILE A 131 -2.90 2.05 7.52
N ARG A 132 -3.26 2.96 6.59
CA ARG A 132 -3.95 4.22 6.93
C ARG A 132 -5.33 4.01 7.54
N ARG A 133 -6.06 2.98 7.09
CA ARG A 133 -7.45 2.74 7.50
C ARG A 133 -7.56 1.81 8.71
N VAL A 134 -6.64 0.86 8.85
CA VAL A 134 -6.71 -0.20 9.88
C VAL A 134 -5.67 0.02 10.96
N MET A 135 -4.39 0.23 10.61
CA MET A 135 -3.31 0.25 11.61
C MET A 135 -3.21 1.57 12.36
N LEU A 136 -3.37 2.70 11.67
CA LEU A 136 -3.35 4.01 12.30
C LEU A 136 -4.68 4.29 13.00
N SER A 137 -4.64 4.46 14.32
CA SER A 137 -5.79 4.74 15.17
C SER A 137 -6.13 6.23 15.16
N SER A 138 -5.13 7.08 14.97
CA SER A 138 -5.35 8.45 14.54
C SER A 138 -5.81 8.40 13.08
N GLY A 139 -7.12 8.54 12.86
CA GLY A 139 -7.64 8.82 11.53
C GLY A 139 -6.86 10.00 10.99
N LEU A 140 -5.93 9.74 10.07
CA LEU A 140 -5.03 10.73 9.52
C LEU A 140 -5.92 11.68 8.75
N LYS A 141 -6.46 12.69 9.45
CA LYS A 141 -7.38 13.69 8.90
C LYS A 141 -6.77 14.09 7.58
N GLU A 142 -7.57 13.98 6.52
CA GLU A 142 -7.18 13.93 5.10
C GLU A 142 -6.46 15.20 4.58
N SER A 143 -5.81 15.98 5.42
CA SER A 143 -5.17 17.24 5.11
C SER A 143 -3.80 17.30 5.77
N LYS A 144 -2.76 16.99 4.98
CA LYS A 144 -1.35 17.48 5.05
C LYS A 144 -0.31 16.56 4.36
N ALA A 145 -0.73 15.48 3.69
CA ALA A 145 0.20 14.56 3.02
C ALA A 145 0.80 15.10 1.69
N PHE A 146 0.33 16.23 1.17
CA PHE A 146 0.93 16.89 0.01
C PHE A 146 1.66 18.17 0.45
N GLY A 147 2.97 18.07 0.73
CA GLY A 147 3.86 19.21 0.47
C GLY A 147 4.92 19.60 1.50
N LYS A 148 4.98 19.03 2.71
CA LYS A 148 6.10 19.36 3.64
C LYS A 148 6.57 18.15 4.43
N ALA A 149 7.63 17.51 3.93
CA ALA A 149 8.47 16.61 4.70
C ALA A 149 9.35 17.34 5.76
N ALA A 150 9.16 18.65 5.99
CA ALA A 150 10.06 19.45 6.82
C ALA A 150 9.45 19.96 8.14
N ASN A 151 8.13 19.92 8.32
CA ASN A 151 7.49 20.42 9.56
C ASN A 151 6.47 19.41 10.08
N LEU A 152 6.91 18.18 10.38
CA LEU A 152 6.15 17.28 11.26
C LEU A 152 6.44 17.71 12.71
N GLY A 153 5.97 18.91 13.07
CA GLY A 153 5.85 19.31 14.46
C GLY A 153 4.76 18.46 15.11
N GLU A 154 5.14 17.67 16.12
CA GLU A 154 4.29 17.07 17.14
C GLU A 154 2.87 16.70 16.67
N SER A 155 2.76 15.74 15.75
CA SER A 155 1.54 14.95 15.68
C SER A 155 1.71 13.77 16.62
N SER A 156 0.77 13.61 17.54
CA SER A 156 0.65 12.62 18.61
C SER A 156 0.59 11.15 18.12
N SER A 157 1.53 10.71 17.28
CA SER A 157 1.70 9.29 16.97
C SER A 157 2.33 8.63 18.18
N THR A 158 1.67 7.61 18.73
CA THR A 158 2.28 6.76 19.76
C THR A 158 3.52 6.08 19.20
N GLU A 159 4.47 5.69 20.06
CA GLU A 159 5.67 4.92 19.65
C GLU A 159 5.32 3.62 18.88
N GLU A 160 4.08 3.12 19.06
CA GLU A 160 3.53 1.95 18.38
C GLU A 160 3.08 2.23 16.93
N GLU A 161 2.67 3.47 16.61
CA GLU A 161 2.24 3.85 15.26
C GLU A 161 3.40 4.24 14.33
N ARG A 162 4.57 4.58 14.88
CA ARG A 162 5.73 5.04 14.09
C ARG A 162 6.16 4.07 12.98
N PRO A 163 6.31 2.75 13.23
CA PRO A 163 6.73 1.83 12.18
C PRO A 163 5.75 1.77 11.00
N TRP A 164 4.45 1.86 11.29
CA TRP A 164 3.39 1.92 10.29
C TRP A 164 3.45 3.22 9.46
N MET A 165 3.74 4.34 10.13
CA MET A 165 3.93 5.63 9.46
C MET A 165 5.13 5.63 8.52
N ASP A 166 6.26 5.08 8.96
CA ASP A 166 7.47 4.98 8.14
C ASP A 166 7.23 4.11 6.90
N LEU A 167 6.51 3.00 7.07
CA LEU A 167 6.14 2.11 5.96
C LEU A 167 5.28 2.86 4.91
N ILE A 168 4.31 3.67 5.34
CA ILE A 168 3.53 4.51 4.43
C ILE A 168 4.40 5.54 3.71
N LEU A 169 5.25 6.26 4.45
CA LEU A 169 6.08 7.32 3.88
C LEU A 169 7.02 6.79 2.81
N ASN A 170 7.64 5.63 3.07
CA ASN A 170 8.50 4.94 2.12
C ASN A 170 7.71 4.44 0.91
N GLY A 171 6.52 3.86 1.13
CA GLY A 171 5.66 3.40 0.03
C GLY A 171 5.17 4.54 -0.86
N GLU A 172 4.81 5.69 -0.27
CA GLU A 172 4.41 6.88 -1.02
C GLU A 172 5.55 7.53 -1.79
N LYS A 173 6.75 7.52 -1.21
CA LYS A 173 7.96 7.96 -1.89
C LYS A 173 8.20 7.10 -3.14
N GLU A 174 8.21 5.78 -2.99
CA GLU A 174 8.41 4.84 -4.11
C GLU A 174 7.33 5.00 -5.20
N LEU A 175 6.06 5.08 -4.82
CA LEU A 175 4.95 5.31 -5.75
C LEU A 175 5.11 6.64 -6.51
N ARG A 176 5.55 7.70 -5.83
CA ARG A 176 5.79 9.01 -6.45
C ARG A 176 6.96 8.94 -7.42
N GLU A 177 8.05 8.28 -7.06
CA GLU A 177 9.20 8.09 -7.96
C GLU A 177 8.80 7.36 -9.24
N ARG A 178 8.02 6.28 -9.12
CA ARG A 178 7.49 5.54 -10.28
C ARG A 178 6.59 6.40 -11.15
N LEU A 179 5.66 7.16 -10.55
CA LEU A 179 4.77 8.05 -11.28
C LEU A 179 5.56 9.10 -12.07
N VAL A 180 6.52 9.76 -11.41
CA VAL A 180 7.38 10.75 -12.08
C VAL A 180 8.22 10.10 -13.17
N GLY A 181 8.79 8.91 -12.93
CA GLY A 181 9.57 8.16 -13.91
C GLY A 181 8.76 7.80 -15.15
N ILE A 182 7.52 7.32 -14.99
CA ILE A 182 6.60 7.03 -16.09
C ILE A 182 6.28 8.30 -16.87
N CYS A 183 5.99 9.41 -16.18
CA CYS A 183 5.70 10.70 -16.82
C CYS A 183 6.90 11.20 -17.65
N LEU A 184 8.10 11.23 -17.08
CA LEU A 184 9.31 11.68 -17.79
C LEU A 184 9.66 10.75 -18.96
N SER A 185 9.55 9.43 -18.78
CA SER A 185 9.76 8.46 -19.86
C SER A 185 8.76 8.65 -21.00
N THR A 186 7.49 8.94 -20.68
CA THR A 186 6.46 9.24 -21.67
C THR A 186 6.78 10.52 -22.44
N VAL A 187 7.30 11.55 -21.75
CA VAL A 187 7.76 12.79 -22.38
C VAL A 187 8.88 12.52 -23.37
N LEU A 188 9.90 11.78 -22.96
CA LEU A 188 11.03 11.43 -23.83
C LEU A 188 10.57 10.61 -25.04
N SER A 189 9.78 9.55 -24.82
CA SER A 189 9.29 8.68 -25.90
C SER A 189 8.50 9.45 -26.95
N ARG A 190 7.59 10.35 -26.54
CA ARG A 190 6.81 11.19 -27.47
C ARG A 190 7.64 12.22 -28.22
N MET A 191 8.76 12.67 -27.65
CA MET A 191 9.64 13.63 -28.31
C MET A 191 10.61 12.93 -29.27
N SER A 192 11.00 11.68 -28.98
CA SER A 192 11.82 10.85 -29.85
C SER A 192 11.06 10.30 -31.06
N HIS A 193 9.75 10.09 -30.95
CA HIS A 193 8.91 9.60 -32.05
C HIS A 193 7.99 10.72 -32.54
N PRO A 194 8.23 11.31 -33.72
CA PRO A 194 7.38 12.37 -34.24
C PRO A 194 5.98 11.82 -34.52
N THR A 195 5.00 12.21 -33.70
CA THR A 195 3.59 11.97 -34.00
C THR A 195 3.16 12.79 -35.23
N PRO A 196 2.17 12.31 -36.01
CA PRO A 196 1.61 13.05 -37.12
C PRO A 196 1.16 14.45 -36.67
N THR A 197 1.32 15.42 -37.56
CA THR A 197 1.25 16.86 -37.30
C THR A 197 -0.04 17.29 -36.58
N GLU A 198 -1.13 16.54 -36.75
CA GLU A 198 -2.44 16.78 -36.15
C GLU A 198 -2.48 16.52 -34.63
N GLU A 199 -1.66 15.61 -34.09
CA GLU A 199 -1.64 15.27 -32.66
C GLU A 199 -0.66 16.12 -31.84
N ARG A 200 0.25 16.83 -32.51
CA ARG A 200 1.35 17.57 -31.88
C ARG A 200 0.88 18.71 -30.98
N GLY A 201 -0.29 19.27 -31.29
CA GLY A 201 -0.93 20.36 -30.53
C GLY A 201 -1.85 19.90 -29.38
N LEU A 202 -2.29 18.64 -29.36
CA LEU A 202 -3.24 18.16 -28.33
C LEU A 202 -2.56 17.73 -27.03
N TRP A 203 -1.26 17.42 -27.07
CA TRP A 203 -0.53 16.94 -25.91
C TRP A 203 0.39 18.01 -25.32
N ASN A 204 0.04 18.44 -24.11
CA ASN A 204 0.84 19.32 -23.28
C ASN A 204 1.11 18.62 -21.94
N PRO A 205 2.36 18.22 -21.64
CA PRO A 205 2.70 17.61 -20.36
C PRO A 205 2.77 18.67 -19.25
N ALA A 206 1.60 19.15 -18.83
CA ALA A 206 1.48 20.03 -17.67
C ALA A 206 2.05 19.32 -16.44
N GLY A 207 2.86 20.02 -15.65
CA GLY A 207 3.44 19.46 -14.43
C GLY A 207 4.92 19.02 -14.52
N VAL A 208 5.52 18.96 -15.72
CA VAL A 208 6.92 18.50 -15.88
C VAL A 208 7.91 19.38 -15.11
N VAL A 209 7.73 20.71 -15.14
CA VAL A 209 8.58 21.64 -14.38
C VAL A 209 8.51 21.35 -12.89
N GLN A 210 7.31 21.08 -12.37
CA GLN A 210 7.09 20.74 -10.96
C GLN A 210 7.75 19.40 -10.61
N MET A 211 7.65 18.40 -11.50
CA MET A 211 8.30 17.10 -11.33
C MET A 211 9.83 17.23 -11.30
N LEU A 212 10.41 17.97 -12.26
CA LEU A 212 11.85 18.22 -12.31
C LEU A 212 12.35 18.99 -11.09
N LYS A 213 11.56 19.96 -10.60
CA LYS A 213 11.85 20.70 -9.36
C LYS A 213 11.84 19.76 -8.16
N TRP A 214 10.83 18.89 -8.06
CA TRP A 214 10.74 17.89 -7.00
C TRP A 214 11.94 16.93 -6.99
N ILE A 215 12.38 16.44 -8.16
CA ILE A 215 13.59 15.62 -8.28
C ILE A 215 14.82 16.36 -7.76
N THR A 216 15.03 17.61 -8.17
CA THR A 216 16.17 18.42 -7.72
C THR A 216 16.19 18.60 -6.20
N GLN A 217 15.02 18.83 -5.59
CA GLN A 217 14.88 18.98 -4.14
C GLN A 217 15.14 17.68 -3.38
N ASN A 218 14.99 16.52 -4.02
CA ASN A 218 15.12 15.20 -3.40
C ASN A 218 16.31 14.40 -3.98
N ARG A 219 17.28 15.09 -4.60
CA ARG A 219 18.33 14.47 -5.45
C ARG A 219 19.11 13.32 -4.79
N ILE A 220 19.35 13.41 -3.48
CA ILE A 220 20.10 12.40 -2.71
C ILE A 220 19.22 11.17 -2.42
N CYS A 221 17.91 11.36 -2.33
CA CYS A 221 16.96 10.36 -1.87
C CYS A 221 16.26 9.63 -3.01
N VAL A 222 16.23 10.18 -4.22
CA VAL A 222 15.57 9.59 -5.40
C VAL A 222 16.46 8.60 -6.13
N HIS A 223 15.84 7.60 -6.76
CA HIS A 223 16.55 6.59 -7.53
C HIS A 223 17.38 7.19 -8.67
N GLY A 224 18.59 6.66 -8.90
CA GLY A 224 19.55 7.20 -9.87
C GLY A 224 19.01 7.29 -11.30
N GLN A 225 18.18 6.33 -11.71
CA GLN A 225 17.51 6.33 -13.01
C GLN A 225 16.64 7.59 -13.22
N LEU A 226 15.98 8.06 -12.15
CA LEU A 226 15.12 9.24 -12.23
C LEU A 226 15.93 10.52 -12.45
N ASN A 227 17.14 10.59 -11.86
CA ASN A 227 18.08 11.67 -12.13
C ASN A 227 18.54 11.68 -13.60
N CYS A 228 18.80 10.50 -14.18
CA CYS A 228 19.13 10.37 -15.60
C CYS A 228 17.97 10.85 -16.49
N LEU A 229 16.74 10.36 -16.25
CA LEU A 229 15.55 10.80 -16.99
C LEU A 229 15.34 12.32 -16.90
N ALA A 230 15.52 12.90 -15.71
CA ALA A 230 15.42 14.35 -15.52
C ALA A 230 16.47 15.13 -16.32
N SER A 231 17.69 14.62 -16.42
CA SER A 231 18.73 15.26 -17.24
C SER A 231 18.41 15.21 -18.73
N GLU A 232 17.86 14.11 -19.23
CA GLU A 232 17.45 14.00 -20.63
C GLU A 232 16.28 14.92 -20.95
N VAL A 233 15.25 14.98 -20.10
CA VAL A 233 14.10 15.85 -20.31
C VAL A 233 14.52 17.34 -20.32
N ARG A 234 15.52 17.74 -19.54
CA ARG A 234 16.05 19.12 -19.53
C ARG A 234 16.78 19.51 -20.81
N LYS A 235 17.28 18.55 -21.58
CA LYS A 235 17.94 18.81 -22.87
C LYS A 235 16.94 19.08 -24.00
N LEU A 236 15.66 18.77 -23.78
CA LEU A 236 14.61 19.04 -24.76
C LEU A 236 14.42 20.55 -24.92
N PRO A 237 14.16 21.03 -26.15
CA PRO A 237 13.87 22.43 -26.39
C PRO A 237 12.63 22.86 -25.59
N ALA A 238 12.72 24.00 -24.92
CA ALA A 238 11.55 24.62 -24.29
C ALA A 238 10.49 24.91 -25.36
N ARG A 239 9.25 24.49 -25.11
CA ARG A 239 8.09 24.92 -25.89
C ARG A 239 7.64 26.30 -25.43
#